data_AF-A0A535SM49-F1
#
_entry.id   AF-A0A535SM49-F1
#
_cell.length_a   1.000
_cell.length_b   1.000
_cell.length_c   1.000
_cell.angle_alpha   90.00
_cell.angle_beta   90.00
_cell.angle_gamma   90.00
#
_symmetry.space_group_name_H-M   'P 1'
#
loop_
_entity.id
_entity.type
_entity.pdbx_description
1 polymer ?
#
loop_
_entity_poly.entity_id
_entity_poly.type
_entity_poly.pdbx_seq_one_letter_code
_entity_poly.pdbx_strand_id
1 'polypeptide(L)'
;MRSQRGSSVIEVLVAAVVAVGVVLGLTIFFLMTLRAGKYVDAQAALQRQGSAIADELGRQLRLVDGTPQVEDAATVTPVCLPLTATPSAASTTNDPVLVIPGAAGAVTCYYRDTSTPPQLRRCTRAAAGNDCAPAANLFSGSLVPLSATAWSVTVVTPCGALNGTCQGTPTVCTIAGESCGVVPGANIVFTVSAGTNHSETFGLAIVANRH
;
A
#
# COMPACT_ATOMS: atom_id res chain seq x y z
N MET A 1 -10.36 69.38 -33.20
CA MET A 1 -9.21 68.96 -34.04
C MET A 1 -8.52 67.81 -33.33
N ARG A 2 -8.51 66.63 -33.95
CA ARG A 2 -8.10 65.35 -33.34
C ARG A 2 -6.57 65.24 -33.50
N SER A 3 -5.83 65.40 -32.40
CA SER A 3 -4.38 65.26 -32.41
C SER A 3 -4.03 63.78 -32.60
N GLN A 4 -3.74 63.38 -33.84
CA GLN A 4 -3.13 62.07 -34.12
C GLN A 4 -1.69 62.10 -33.61
N ARG A 5 -1.46 61.53 -32.42
CA ARG A 5 -0.11 61.21 -31.96
C ARG A 5 0.34 59.96 -32.70
N GLY A 6 1.35 60.09 -33.55
CA GLY A 6 1.97 58.96 -34.23
C GLY A 6 2.68 58.07 -33.22
N SER A 7 2.33 56.78 -33.18
CA SER A 7 3.00 55.78 -32.36
C SER A 7 4.49 55.73 -32.74
N SER A 8 5.37 55.94 -31.77
CA SER A 8 6.81 55.78 -31.98
C SER A 8 7.15 54.30 -32.19
N VAL A 9 8.09 53.98 -33.09
CA VAL A 9 8.55 52.58 -33.34
C VAL A 9 9.00 51.90 -32.04
N ILE A 10 9.60 52.66 -31.12
CA ILE A 10 10.03 52.19 -29.80
C ILE A 10 8.84 51.74 -28.96
N GLU A 11 7.72 52.47 -29.04
CA GLU A 11 6.50 52.21 -28.28
C GLU A 11 5.86 50.87 -28.71
N VAL A 12 5.85 50.59 -30.02
CA VAL A 12 5.39 49.31 -30.58
C VAL A 12 6.31 48.17 -30.16
N LEU A 13 7.63 48.40 -30.15
CA LEU A 13 8.62 47.40 -29.77
C LEU A 13 8.51 47.01 -28.29
N VAL A 14 8.33 48.00 -27.41
CA VAL A 14 8.07 47.76 -25.98
C VAL A 14 6.75 47.00 -25.79
N ALA A 15 5.67 47.41 -26.47
CA ALA A 15 4.40 46.71 -26.39
C ALA A 15 4.49 45.25 -26.86
N ALA A 16 5.25 44.98 -27.93
CA ALA A 16 5.49 43.62 -28.42
C ALA A 16 6.26 42.77 -27.42
N VAL A 17 7.33 43.30 -26.80
CA VAL A 17 8.11 42.59 -25.77
C VAL A 17 7.24 42.28 -24.55
N VAL A 18 6.45 43.25 -24.09
CA VAL A 18 5.50 43.05 -22.98
C VAL A 18 4.46 41.98 -23.35
N ALA A 19 3.88 42.03 -24.55
CA ALA A 19 2.91 41.05 -25.01
C ALA A 19 3.50 39.63 -25.05
N VAL A 20 4.72 39.47 -25.59
CA VAL A 20 5.43 38.19 -25.61
C VAL A 20 5.69 37.68 -24.19
N GLY A 21 6.14 38.56 -23.30
CA GLY A 21 6.36 38.22 -21.88
C GLY A 21 5.08 37.76 -21.18
N VAL A 22 3.95 38.44 -21.43
CA VAL A 22 2.64 38.05 -20.89
C VAL A 22 2.18 36.70 -21.44
N VAL A 23 2.32 36.45 -22.75
CA VAL A 23 1.94 35.17 -23.37
C VAL A 23 2.78 34.02 -22.82
N LEU A 24 4.10 34.22 -22.69
CA LEU A 24 4.99 33.24 -22.06
C LEU A 24 4.60 32.98 -20.60
N GLY A 25 4.36 34.04 -19.83
CA GLY A 25 3.95 33.96 -18.43
C GLY A 25 2.66 33.17 -18.26
N LEU A 26 1.62 33.47 -19.05
CA LEU A 26 0.34 32.75 -19.02
C LEU A 26 0.49 31.29 -19.46
N THR A 27 1.32 31.01 -20.45
CA THR A 27 1.56 29.64 -20.93
C THR A 27 2.26 28.79 -19.86
N ILE A 28 3.32 29.34 -19.25
CA ILE A 28 4.05 28.67 -18.16
C ILE A 28 3.11 28.46 -16.97
N PHE A 29 2.35 29.48 -16.58
CA PHE A 29 1.37 29.38 -15.50
C PHE A 29 0.35 28.28 -15.78
N PHE A 30 -0.27 28.27 -16.96
CA PHE A 30 -1.25 27.26 -17.36
C PHE A 30 -0.69 25.83 -17.32
N LEU A 31 0.52 25.61 -17.85
CA LEU A 31 1.19 24.31 -17.79
C LEU A 31 1.50 23.89 -16.35
N MET A 32 1.90 24.83 -15.50
CA MET A 32 2.14 24.58 -14.07
C MET A 32 0.84 24.23 -13.34
N THR A 33 -0.26 24.93 -13.62
CA THR A 33 -1.58 24.63 -13.02
C THR A 33 -2.10 23.26 -13.46
N LEU A 34 -1.96 22.90 -14.74
CA LEU A 34 -2.34 21.57 -15.23
C LEU A 34 -1.53 20.46 -14.57
N ARG A 35 -0.23 20.68 -14.36
CA ARG A 35 0.62 19.73 -13.63
C ARG A 35 0.19 19.62 -12.17
N ALA A 36 -0.03 20.75 -11.49
CA ALA A 36 -0.52 20.79 -10.12
C ALA A 36 -1.83 20.01 -9.93
N GLY A 37 -2.81 20.18 -10.82
CA GLY A 37 -4.07 19.41 -10.77
C GLY A 37 -3.84 17.90 -10.84
N LYS A 38 -2.98 17.45 -11.78
CA LYS A 38 -2.63 16.02 -11.90
C LYS A 38 -1.93 15.46 -10.67
N TYR A 39 -1.09 16.27 -10.01
CA TYR A 39 -0.43 15.87 -8.76
C TYR A 39 -1.45 15.63 -7.65
N VAL A 40 -2.40 16.55 -7.48
CA VAL A 40 -3.43 16.46 -6.45
C VAL A 40 -4.36 15.26 -6.67
N ASP A 41 -4.83 15.06 -7.90
CA ASP A 41 -5.73 13.93 -8.22
C ASP A 41 -5.05 12.57 -7.97
N ALA A 42 -3.78 12.44 -8.36
CA ALA A 42 -3.04 11.21 -8.15
C ALA A 42 -2.71 10.96 -6.67
N GLN A 43 -2.42 12.02 -5.89
CA GLN A 43 -2.22 11.89 -4.45
C GLN A 43 -3.52 11.47 -3.75
N ALA A 44 -4.65 12.05 -4.14
CA ALA A 44 -5.95 11.65 -3.63
C ALA A 44 -6.29 10.19 -3.99
N ALA A 45 -5.93 9.73 -5.20
CA ALA A 45 -6.11 8.34 -5.61
C ALA A 45 -5.24 7.37 -4.78
N LEU A 46 -3.98 7.71 -4.52
CA LEU A 46 -3.07 6.93 -3.67
C LEU A 46 -3.63 6.78 -2.25
N GLN A 47 -4.11 7.87 -1.65
CA GLN A 47 -4.67 7.85 -0.29
C GLN A 47 -5.96 7.00 -0.20
N ARG A 48 -6.84 7.09 -1.20
CA ARG A 48 -8.06 6.27 -1.27
C ARG A 48 -7.75 4.78 -1.43
N GLN A 49 -6.76 4.45 -2.25
CA GLN A 49 -6.37 3.05 -2.45
C GLN A 49 -5.63 2.49 -1.23
N GLY A 50 -4.74 3.27 -0.63
CA GLY A 50 -4.07 2.89 0.62
C GLY A 50 -5.07 2.59 1.75
N SER A 51 -6.10 3.43 1.91
CA SER A 51 -7.17 3.19 2.91
C SER A 51 -8.05 1.99 2.58
N ALA A 52 -8.42 1.78 1.31
CA ALA A 52 -9.19 0.60 0.93
C ALA A 52 -8.43 -0.72 1.19
N ILE A 53 -7.12 -0.74 0.92
CA ILE A 53 -6.26 -1.89 1.21
C ILE A 53 -6.13 -2.13 2.70
N ALA A 54 -5.95 -1.05 3.47
CA ALA A 54 -5.91 -1.09 4.92
C ALA A 54 -7.19 -1.68 5.53
N ASP A 55 -8.35 -1.23 5.05
CA ASP A 55 -9.64 -1.71 5.51
C ASP A 55 -9.85 -3.19 5.19
N GLU A 56 -9.44 -3.64 4.00
CA GLU A 56 -9.52 -5.05 3.62
C GLU A 56 -8.62 -5.93 4.48
N LEU A 57 -7.36 -5.52 4.69
CA LEU A 57 -6.42 -6.22 5.57
C LEU A 57 -6.96 -6.29 7.00
N GLY A 58 -7.46 -5.17 7.52
CA GLY A 58 -8.09 -5.10 8.84
C GLY A 58 -9.31 -6.01 8.94
N ARG A 59 -10.16 -6.06 7.92
CA ARG A 59 -11.34 -6.94 7.88
C ARG A 59 -10.94 -8.41 7.95
N GLN A 60 -9.94 -8.81 7.19
CA GLN A 60 -9.48 -10.21 7.12
C GLN A 60 -8.80 -10.64 8.40
N LEU A 61 -8.02 -9.75 9.02
CA LEU A 61 -7.38 -9.99 10.31
C LEU A 61 -8.36 -10.11 11.48
N ARG A 62 -9.50 -9.42 11.43
CA ARG A 62 -10.59 -9.57 12.43
C ARG A 62 -11.28 -10.94 12.37
N LEU A 63 -11.21 -11.62 11.22
CA LEU A 63 -11.83 -12.93 10.99
C LEU A 63 -10.84 -14.10 11.23
N VAL A 64 -9.67 -13.80 11.80
CA VAL A 64 -8.60 -14.78 11.98
C VAL A 64 -8.95 -15.83 13.01
N ASP A 65 -8.77 -17.10 12.63
CA ASP A 65 -8.82 -18.24 13.54
C ASP A 65 -7.41 -18.73 13.85
N GLY A 66 -6.65 -17.90 14.57
CA GLY A 66 -5.24 -18.19 14.88
C GLY A 66 -4.42 -16.95 15.18
N THR A 67 -3.11 -17.08 15.08
CA THR A 67 -2.17 -15.94 15.11
C THR A 67 -1.67 -15.71 13.69
N PRO A 68 -1.70 -14.48 13.14
CA PRO A 68 -1.00 -14.15 11.91
C PRO A 68 0.48 -14.49 12.04
N GLN A 69 1.08 -14.90 10.93
CA GLN A 69 2.48 -15.28 10.84
C GLN A 69 3.15 -14.48 9.72
N VAL A 70 4.46 -14.37 9.79
CA VAL A 70 5.28 -13.81 8.71
C VAL A 70 6.18 -14.91 8.20
N GLU A 71 6.09 -15.16 6.90
CA GLU A 71 6.96 -16.07 6.18
C GLU A 71 7.98 -15.30 5.37
N ASP A 72 9.19 -15.82 5.33
CA ASP A 72 10.26 -15.36 4.45
C ASP A 72 10.77 -16.57 3.65
N ALA A 73 11.52 -16.32 2.57
CA ALA A 73 12.12 -17.35 1.75
C ALA A 73 13.03 -18.31 2.54
N ALA A 74 13.54 -17.89 3.70
CA ALA A 74 14.35 -18.70 4.60
C ALA A 74 13.54 -19.58 5.59
N THR A 75 12.20 -19.49 5.61
CA THR A 75 11.36 -20.28 6.53
C THR A 75 11.45 -21.77 6.19
N VAL A 76 11.68 -22.62 7.21
CA VAL A 76 11.93 -24.07 7.05
C VAL A 76 10.68 -24.83 6.57
N THR A 77 9.50 -24.40 6.99
CA THR A 77 8.20 -25.01 6.64
C THR A 77 7.19 -23.92 6.26
N PRO A 78 7.33 -23.31 5.07
CA PRO A 78 6.44 -22.25 4.65
C PRO A 78 5.04 -22.79 4.32
N VAL A 79 4.01 -22.07 4.74
CA VAL A 79 2.59 -22.34 4.50
C VAL A 79 2.09 -21.64 3.24
N CYS A 80 2.63 -20.48 2.89
CA CYS A 80 2.27 -19.72 1.70
C CYS A 80 3.32 -19.87 0.59
N LEU A 81 4.60 -20.03 0.92
CA LEU A 81 5.66 -20.24 -0.08
C LEU A 81 5.84 -21.74 -0.42
N PRO A 82 6.12 -22.10 -1.68
CA PRO A 82 5.96 -21.28 -2.89
C PRO A 82 4.47 -20.97 -3.13
N LEU A 83 4.17 -19.76 -3.63
CA LEU A 83 2.79 -19.29 -3.82
C LEU A 83 2.02 -20.14 -4.83
N THR A 84 2.68 -20.56 -5.91
CA THR A 84 2.12 -21.45 -6.94
C THR A 84 3.15 -22.48 -7.40
N ALA A 85 2.69 -23.65 -7.83
CA ALA A 85 3.54 -24.71 -8.39
C ALA A 85 4.27 -24.26 -9.66
N THR A 86 3.65 -23.39 -10.46
CA THR A 86 4.28 -22.78 -11.65
C THR A 86 4.66 -21.33 -11.32
N PRO A 87 5.96 -21.00 -11.23
CA PRO A 87 6.39 -19.63 -10.95
C PRO A 87 6.03 -18.68 -12.10
N SER A 88 5.50 -17.53 -11.75
CA SER A 88 5.31 -16.38 -12.65
C SER A 88 5.70 -15.13 -11.89
N ALA A 89 6.05 -14.04 -12.57
CA ALA A 89 6.44 -12.79 -11.89
C ALA A 89 5.36 -12.28 -10.90
N ALA A 90 4.10 -12.64 -11.14
CA ALA A 90 2.98 -12.26 -10.29
C ALA A 90 2.74 -13.24 -9.12
N SER A 91 3.38 -14.41 -9.12
CA SER A 91 3.32 -15.43 -8.06
C SER A 91 4.67 -15.67 -7.38
N THR A 92 5.62 -14.74 -7.55
CA THR A 92 6.90 -14.73 -6.86
C THR A 92 7.02 -13.45 -6.02
N THR A 93 7.72 -13.55 -4.89
CA THR A 93 8.02 -12.46 -3.98
C THR A 93 9.44 -12.63 -3.46
N ASN A 94 10.15 -11.52 -3.26
CA ASN A 94 11.39 -11.47 -2.49
C ASN A 94 11.18 -10.85 -1.10
N ASP A 95 9.97 -10.35 -0.84
CA ASP A 95 9.57 -9.69 0.39
C ASP A 95 8.84 -10.66 1.31
N PRO A 96 8.78 -10.38 2.63
CA PRO A 96 8.04 -11.18 3.58
C PRO A 96 6.55 -11.29 3.22
N VAL A 97 6.01 -12.49 3.40
CA VAL A 97 4.59 -12.81 3.18
C VAL A 97 3.86 -12.78 4.50
N LEU A 98 2.78 -11.99 4.57
CA LEU A 98 1.87 -12.02 5.70
C LEU A 98 0.88 -13.18 5.51
N VAL A 99 0.82 -14.03 6.52
CA VAL A 99 0.03 -15.25 6.53
C VAL A 99 -1.08 -15.10 7.57
N ILE A 100 -2.32 -15.15 7.08
CA ILE A 100 -3.53 -14.96 7.88
C ILE A 100 -4.30 -16.27 7.89
N PRO A 101 -4.28 -17.04 8.99
CA PRO A 101 -5.04 -18.28 9.09
C PRO A 101 -6.53 -17.95 9.21
N GLY A 102 -7.34 -18.58 8.35
CA GLY A 102 -8.78 -18.53 8.37
C GLY A 102 -9.39 -19.78 9.01
N ALA A 103 -10.72 -19.77 9.13
CA ALA A 103 -11.47 -20.92 9.62
C ALA A 103 -11.30 -22.14 8.67
N ALA A 104 -11.41 -23.34 9.23
CA ALA A 104 -11.33 -24.62 8.49
C ALA A 104 -9.98 -24.90 7.78
N GLY A 105 -8.90 -24.26 8.22
CA GLY A 105 -7.53 -24.54 7.72
C GLY A 105 -7.15 -23.82 6.43
N ALA A 106 -8.02 -22.95 5.90
CA ALA A 106 -7.68 -22.07 4.80
C ALA A 106 -6.72 -20.96 5.28
N VAL A 107 -5.80 -20.55 4.41
CA VAL A 107 -4.78 -19.54 4.74
C VAL A 107 -4.77 -18.47 3.66
N THR A 108 -4.90 -17.21 4.07
CA THR A 108 -4.79 -16.07 3.15
C THR A 108 -3.39 -15.49 3.22
N CYS A 109 -2.74 -15.38 2.08
CA CYS A 109 -1.38 -14.90 1.93
C CYS A 109 -1.42 -13.50 1.29
N TYR A 110 -0.73 -12.54 1.91
CA TYR A 110 -0.54 -11.18 1.39
C TYR A 110 0.93 -10.95 1.13
N TYR A 111 1.24 -10.45 -0.06
CA TYR A 111 2.62 -10.27 -0.51
C TYR A 111 2.75 -9.16 -1.54
N ARG A 112 3.97 -8.68 -1.70
CA ARG A 112 4.37 -7.83 -2.82
C ARG A 112 5.00 -8.70 -3.90
N ASP A 113 4.43 -8.70 -5.10
CA ASP A 113 4.97 -9.51 -6.19
C ASP A 113 6.26 -8.91 -6.77
N THR A 114 6.99 -9.70 -7.57
CA THR A 114 8.19 -9.25 -8.29
C THR A 114 7.88 -8.80 -9.72
N SER A 115 6.63 -8.42 -10.02
CA SER A 115 6.29 -7.91 -11.35
C SER A 115 6.89 -6.52 -11.56
N THR A 116 6.94 -6.07 -12.82
CA THR A 116 7.41 -4.72 -13.16
C THR A 116 6.28 -3.97 -13.87
N PRO A 117 5.59 -3.02 -13.21
CA PRO A 117 5.85 -2.53 -11.85
C PRO A 117 5.23 -3.42 -10.75
N PRO A 118 5.88 -3.55 -9.59
CA PRO A 118 5.48 -4.47 -8.51
C PRO A 118 4.09 -4.14 -7.94
N GLN A 119 3.32 -5.16 -7.57
CA GLN A 119 1.94 -5.04 -7.11
C GLN A 119 1.75 -5.68 -5.73
N LEU A 120 0.80 -5.15 -4.94
CA LEU A 120 0.33 -5.86 -3.75
C LEU A 120 -0.74 -6.87 -4.18
N ARG A 121 -0.54 -8.13 -3.81
CA ARG A 121 -1.46 -9.21 -4.13
C ARG A 121 -1.89 -9.94 -2.88
N ARG A 122 -3.08 -10.53 -2.97
CA ARG A 122 -3.50 -11.58 -2.05
C ARG A 122 -3.81 -12.86 -2.82
N CYS A 123 -3.68 -13.98 -2.15
CA CYS A 123 -4.23 -15.24 -2.61
C CYS A 123 -4.68 -16.06 -1.40
N THR A 124 -5.55 -17.04 -1.62
CA THR A 124 -6.02 -17.94 -0.56
C THR A 124 -5.65 -19.36 -0.91
N ARG A 125 -5.13 -20.09 0.07
CA ARG A 125 -4.81 -21.51 -0.01
C ARG A 125 -5.85 -22.26 0.81
N ALA A 126 -6.62 -23.14 0.17
CA ALA A 126 -7.71 -23.85 0.86
C ALA A 126 -7.21 -24.88 1.90
N ALA A 127 -6.04 -25.49 1.65
CA ALA A 127 -5.39 -26.43 2.56
C ALA A 127 -3.87 -26.46 2.30
N ALA A 128 -3.09 -26.94 3.26
CA ALA A 128 -1.64 -27.09 3.10
C ALA A 128 -1.29 -27.91 1.85
N GLY A 129 -0.34 -27.41 1.04
CA GLY A 129 0.09 -28.05 -0.21
C GLY A 129 -0.73 -27.70 -1.45
N ASN A 130 -1.87 -27.01 -1.33
CA ASN A 130 -2.62 -26.52 -2.50
C ASN A 130 -1.97 -25.24 -3.07
N ASP A 131 -2.17 -24.99 -4.37
CA ASP A 131 -1.77 -23.70 -4.96
C ASP A 131 -2.52 -22.53 -4.30
N CYS A 132 -1.83 -21.40 -4.14
CA CYS A 132 -2.45 -20.18 -3.66
C CYS A 132 -3.23 -19.53 -4.81
N ALA A 133 -4.55 -19.69 -4.80
CA ALA A 133 -5.42 -19.25 -5.90
C ALA A 133 -6.85 -18.93 -5.42
N PRO A 134 -7.54 -17.97 -6.06
CA PRO A 134 -7.03 -17.07 -7.10
C PRO A 134 -6.16 -15.96 -6.50
N ALA A 135 -5.12 -15.56 -7.23
CA ALA A 135 -4.33 -14.38 -6.87
C ALA A 135 -5.03 -13.11 -7.35
N ALA A 136 -5.42 -12.24 -6.43
CA ALA A 136 -6.09 -10.96 -6.69
C ALA A 136 -5.13 -9.79 -6.45
N ASN A 137 -5.08 -8.84 -7.40
CA ASN A 137 -4.36 -7.59 -7.22
C ASN A 137 -5.19 -6.66 -6.33
N LEU A 138 -4.60 -6.18 -5.23
CA LEU A 138 -5.27 -5.27 -4.30
C LEU A 138 -5.47 -3.86 -4.87
N PHE A 139 -4.70 -3.50 -5.90
CA PHE A 139 -4.90 -2.26 -6.66
C PHE A 139 -5.89 -2.41 -7.81
N SER A 140 -6.54 -3.58 -7.96
CA SER A 140 -7.56 -3.77 -8.99
C SER A 140 -8.73 -2.78 -8.77
N GLY A 141 -9.04 -1.98 -9.80
CA GLY A 141 -10.05 -0.92 -9.71
C GLY A 141 -9.50 0.48 -9.37
N SER A 142 -8.19 0.64 -9.21
CA SER A 142 -7.60 1.99 -9.17
C SER A 142 -7.79 2.71 -10.50
N LEU A 143 -8.20 3.98 -10.43
CA LEU A 143 -8.35 4.88 -11.58
C LEU A 143 -7.00 5.24 -12.21
N VAL A 144 -5.91 5.03 -11.49
CA VAL A 144 -4.53 5.28 -11.93
C VAL A 144 -3.70 4.01 -11.71
N PRO A 145 -2.78 3.65 -12.61
CA PRO A 145 -1.86 2.54 -12.37
C PRO A 145 -1.03 2.78 -11.12
N LEU A 146 -1.18 1.91 -10.13
CA LEU A 146 -0.43 1.96 -8.88
C LEU A 146 0.57 0.82 -8.80
N SER A 147 1.64 1.04 -8.05
CA SER A 147 2.66 0.04 -7.75
C SER A 147 3.07 0.09 -6.30
N ALA A 148 3.41 -1.08 -5.76
CA ALA A 148 3.96 -1.23 -4.41
C ALA A 148 5.47 -1.06 -4.48
N THR A 149 6.02 0.07 -4.05
CA THR A 149 7.47 0.29 -4.13
C THR A 149 8.23 -0.34 -2.97
N ALA A 150 7.57 -0.50 -1.81
CA ALA A 150 8.12 -1.16 -0.63
C ALA A 150 7.03 -1.88 0.17
N TRP A 151 7.42 -2.93 0.89
CA TRP A 151 6.55 -3.72 1.76
C TRP A 151 7.34 -4.21 2.98
N SER A 152 6.76 -4.11 4.16
CA SER A 152 7.27 -4.75 5.38
C SER A 152 6.13 -5.14 6.30
N VAL A 153 6.34 -6.21 7.06
CA VAL A 153 5.36 -6.73 8.00
C VAL A 153 6.04 -7.32 9.22
N THR A 154 5.41 -7.13 10.38
CA THR A 154 5.84 -7.70 11.66
C THR A 154 4.62 -8.17 12.43
N VAL A 155 4.75 -9.28 13.15
CA VAL A 155 3.71 -9.73 14.09
C VAL A 155 3.98 -9.06 15.43
N VAL A 156 2.98 -8.38 15.97
CA VAL A 156 3.04 -7.77 17.30
C VAL A 156 2.12 -8.54 18.21
N THR A 157 2.67 -9.25 19.19
CA THR A 157 1.86 -9.82 20.26
C THR A 157 1.81 -8.83 21.43
N PRO A 158 0.63 -8.59 22.04
CA PRO A 158 0.48 -7.65 23.15
C PRO A 158 1.31 -8.02 24.37
N CYS A 159 1.69 -9.30 24.58
CA CYS A 159 2.67 -9.62 25.63
C CYS A 159 4.02 -8.93 25.40
N GLY A 160 4.51 -8.82 24.15
CA GLY A 160 5.74 -8.09 23.87
C GLY A 160 5.60 -6.58 24.05
N ALA A 161 4.46 -6.01 23.65
CA ALA A 161 4.22 -4.57 23.69
C ALA A 161 3.94 -4.02 25.11
N LEU A 162 3.35 -4.84 25.98
CA LEU A 162 2.93 -4.46 27.34
C LEU A 162 3.77 -5.13 28.46
N ASN A 163 4.96 -5.65 28.13
CA ASN A 163 5.82 -6.40 29.06
C ASN A 163 5.08 -7.58 29.75
N GLY A 164 4.12 -8.18 29.06
CA GLY A 164 3.39 -9.35 29.53
C GLY A 164 4.22 -10.64 29.38
N THR A 165 3.94 -11.63 30.22
CA THR A 165 4.57 -12.95 30.12
C THR A 165 3.68 -13.87 29.29
N CYS A 166 4.27 -14.53 28.29
CA CYS A 166 3.57 -15.47 27.42
C CYS A 166 4.00 -16.91 27.78
N GLN A 167 3.06 -17.74 28.29
CA GLN A 167 3.33 -19.09 28.80
C GLN A 167 2.21 -20.09 28.44
N GLY A 168 2.53 -21.39 28.30
CA GLY A 168 1.57 -22.49 28.14
C GLY A 168 1.28 -22.96 26.71
N THR A 169 0.40 -23.97 26.59
CA THR A 169 -0.15 -24.52 25.34
C THR A 169 -1.68 -24.65 25.46
N PRO A 170 -2.47 -23.78 24.79
CA PRO A 170 -2.04 -22.68 23.94
C PRO A 170 -1.32 -21.58 24.73
N THR A 171 -0.42 -20.84 24.08
CA THR A 171 0.39 -19.78 24.72
C THR A 171 -0.52 -18.66 25.17
N VAL A 172 -0.69 -18.48 26.48
CA VAL A 172 -1.54 -17.46 27.08
C VAL A 172 -0.69 -16.24 27.45
N CYS A 173 -1.16 -15.06 27.04
CA CYS A 173 -0.58 -13.78 27.43
C CYS A 173 -1.10 -13.36 28.80
N THR A 174 -0.20 -13.18 29.76
CA THR A 174 -0.50 -12.68 31.10
C THR A 174 0.04 -11.27 31.23
N ILE A 175 -0.86 -10.30 31.44
CA ILE A 175 -0.53 -8.89 31.70
C ILE A 175 -1.03 -8.58 33.11
N ALA A 176 -0.25 -7.86 33.91
CA ALA A 176 -0.65 -7.55 35.28
C ALA A 176 -1.96 -6.74 35.29
N GLY A 177 -3.03 -7.32 35.84
CA GLY A 177 -4.34 -6.66 36.01
C GLY A 177 -5.33 -6.83 34.85
N GLU A 178 -5.01 -7.59 33.80
CA GLU A 178 -5.92 -7.85 32.67
C GLU A 178 -6.23 -9.34 32.50
N SER A 179 -7.43 -9.65 31.99
CA SER A 179 -7.86 -11.02 31.72
C SER A 179 -7.12 -11.64 30.54
N CYS A 180 -6.62 -12.85 30.74
CA CYS A 180 -5.86 -13.67 29.79
C CYS A 180 -6.55 -13.83 28.42
N GLY A 181 -5.89 -13.35 27.36
CA GLY A 181 -6.28 -13.60 25.98
C GLY A 181 -5.08 -13.52 25.05
N VAL A 182 -4.97 -14.44 24.10
CA VAL A 182 -4.04 -14.29 22.98
C VAL A 182 -4.67 -13.28 22.04
N VAL A 183 -4.17 -12.05 22.04
CA VAL A 183 -4.65 -11.02 21.11
C VAL A 183 -3.59 -10.87 20.02
N PRO A 184 -3.55 -11.72 18.99
CA PRO A 184 -2.56 -11.55 17.94
C PRO A 184 -2.71 -10.18 17.27
N GLY A 185 -1.58 -9.52 17.01
CA GLY A 185 -1.55 -8.30 16.23
C GLY A 185 -0.53 -8.39 15.10
N ALA A 186 -0.69 -7.53 14.11
CA ALA A 186 0.26 -7.35 13.03
C ALA A 186 0.46 -5.87 12.78
N ASN A 187 1.71 -5.46 12.60
CA ASN A 187 2.06 -4.15 12.09
C ASN A 187 2.56 -4.31 10.66
N ILE A 188 1.88 -3.64 9.73
CA ILE A 188 2.11 -3.72 8.30
C ILE A 188 2.44 -2.32 7.82
N VAL A 189 3.52 -2.19 7.06
CA VAL A 189 3.90 -0.94 6.41
C VAL A 189 4.10 -1.19 4.94
N PHE A 190 3.51 -0.36 4.10
CA PHE A 190 3.68 -0.45 2.66
C PHE A 190 3.75 0.92 2.01
N THR A 191 4.50 1.00 0.93
CA THR A 191 4.69 2.23 0.16
C THR A 191 4.13 2.04 -1.23
N VAL A 192 3.29 2.98 -1.67
CA VAL A 192 2.61 2.94 -2.97
C VAL A 192 3.04 4.15 -3.82
N SER A 193 3.20 3.95 -5.13
CA SER A 193 3.49 5.02 -6.08
C SER A 193 2.62 4.89 -7.34
N ALA A 194 2.33 6.03 -7.98
CA ALA A 194 1.75 6.09 -9.32
C ALA A 194 2.82 6.24 -10.42
N GLY A 195 4.10 6.01 -10.09
CA GLY A 195 5.25 6.05 -11.00
C GLY A 195 5.75 7.44 -11.41
N THR A 196 4.86 8.44 -11.43
CA THR A 196 5.20 9.83 -11.82
C THR A 196 5.21 10.81 -10.64
N ASN A 197 4.62 10.40 -9.51
CA ASN A 197 4.43 11.23 -8.33
C ASN A 197 5.20 10.65 -7.12
N HIS A 198 5.30 11.45 -6.06
CA HIS A 198 5.88 10.99 -4.81
C HIS A 198 5.16 9.74 -4.30
N SER A 199 5.95 8.81 -3.78
CA SER A 199 5.43 7.62 -3.13
C SER A 199 4.86 7.98 -1.77
N GLU A 200 3.78 7.32 -1.39
CA GLU A 200 3.10 7.49 -0.10
C GLU A 200 3.27 6.22 0.73
N THR A 201 3.58 6.36 2.02
CA THR A 201 3.77 5.24 2.95
C THR A 201 2.59 5.15 3.91
N PHE A 202 2.01 3.95 4.00
CA PHE A 202 0.87 3.64 4.85
C PHE A 202 1.31 2.64 5.92
N GLY A 203 1.00 2.94 7.18
CA GLY A 203 1.27 2.07 8.33
C GLY A 203 -0.03 1.63 8.99
N LEU A 204 -0.11 0.34 9.34
CA LEU A 204 -1.29 -0.29 9.90
C LEU A 204 -0.89 -1.14 11.10
N ALA A 205 -1.31 -0.72 12.29
CA ALA A 205 -1.25 -1.55 13.48
C ALA A 205 -2.62 -2.18 13.73
N ILE A 206 -2.67 -3.50 13.79
CA ILE A 206 -3.90 -4.27 13.89
C ILE A 206 -3.80 -5.18 15.10
N VAL A 207 -4.87 -5.21 15.91
CA VAL A 207 -4.97 -5.98 17.15
C VAL A 207 -6.24 -6.81 17.07
N ALA A 208 -6.13 -8.13 17.03
CA ALA A 208 -7.27 -9.06 16.94
C ALA A 208 -7.62 -9.58 18.33
N ASN A 209 -8.73 -9.11 18.90
CA ASN A 209 -9.22 -9.62 20.19
C ASN A 209 -10.11 -10.84 19.96
N ARG A 210 -9.81 -11.97 20.63
CA ARG A 210 -10.71 -13.12 20.68
C ARG A 210 -11.73 -12.84 21.78
N HIS A 211 -12.95 -12.47 21.38
CA HIS A 211 -14.11 -12.47 22.28
C HIS A 211 -14.63 -13.89 22.49
#